data_AF-A0A3C0DJX3-F1
#
_entry.id   AF-A0A3C0DJX3-F1
#
_cell.length_a   1.000
_cell.length_b   1.000
_cell.length_c   1.000
_cell.angle_alpha   90.00
_cell.angle_beta   90.00
_cell.angle_gamma   90.00
#
_symmetry.space_group_name_H-M   'P 1'
#
loop_
_entity.id
_entity.type
_entity.pdbx_description
1 polymer ?
#
loop_
_entity_poly.entity_id
_entity_poly.type
_entity_poly.pdbx_seq_one_letter_code
_entity_poly.pdbx_strand_id
1 'polypeptide(L)' 'LVRTDPGVLIIDISSAPGGVDFLAAGRLGRKALLAPGLPGKVAPETAGNILASALPGMILDALASR' A
#
# COMPACT_ATOMS: atom_id res chain seq x y z
N LEU A 1 -3.72 0.68 19.42
CA LEU A 1 -2.93 1.87 19.81
C LEU A 1 -2.59 1.89 21.30
N VAL A 2 -3.55 1.85 22.23
CA VAL A 2 -3.25 1.95 23.68
C VAL A 2 -2.40 0.82 24.26
N ARG A 3 -2.40 -0.35 23.62
CA ARG A 3 -1.61 -1.53 24.03
C ARG A 3 -0.25 -1.66 23.34
N THR A 4 0.12 -0.73 22.47
CA THR A 4 1.41 -0.80 21.76
C THR A 4 2.53 -0.24 22.61
N ASP A 5 3.76 -0.70 22.35
CA ASP A 5 4.96 -0.10 22.94
C ASP A 5 5.01 1.42 22.65
N PRO A 6 5.51 2.25 23.58
CA PRO A 6 5.57 3.68 23.37
C PRO A 6 6.39 4.16 22.18
N GLY A 7 7.48 3.47 21.84
CA GLY A 7 8.39 3.79 20.75
C GLY A 7 8.02 3.14 19.41
N VAL A 8 6.85 2.49 19.30
CA VAL A 8 6.46 1.79 18.09
C VAL A 8 6.34 2.73 16.87
N LEU A 9 6.77 2.22 15.71
CA LEU A 9 6.47 2.79 14.40
C LEU A 9 5.36 1.98 13.74
N ILE A 10 4.28 2.64 13.34
CA ILE A 10 3.17 2.01 12.62
C ILE A 10 3.28 2.39 11.14
N ILE A 11 3.39 1.39 10.28
CA ILE A 11 3.38 1.55 8.81
C ILE A 11 2.11 0.91 8.27
N ASP A 12 1.22 1.72 7.74
CA ASP A 12 -0.05 1.29 7.17
C ASP A 12 0.07 1.18 5.65
N ILE A 13 0.00 -0.05 5.13
CA ILE A 13 0.12 -0.34 3.69
C ILE A 13 -1.24 -0.50 2.99
N SER A 14 -2.34 -0.31 3.72
CA SER A 14 -3.68 -0.49 3.17
C SER A 14 -4.07 0.65 2.22
N SER A 15 -5.09 0.40 1.40
CA SER A 15 -5.69 1.42 0.54
C SER A 15 -6.30 2.55 1.37
N ALA A 16 -6.39 3.74 0.77
CA ALA A 16 -7.07 4.87 1.40
C ALA A 16 -8.50 4.48 1.84
N PRO A 17 -8.96 4.93 3.02
CA PRO A 17 -8.35 5.92 3.92
C PRO A 17 -7.27 5.40 4.89
N GLY A 18 -6.87 4.12 4.79
CA GLY A 18 -6.02 3.44 5.78
C GLY A 18 -6.83 2.63 6.80
N GLY A 19 -6.13 1.85 7.62
CA GLY A 19 -6.66 1.07 8.75
C GLY A 19 -6.28 1.61 10.13
N VAL A 20 -5.45 2.65 10.19
CA VAL A 20 -5.00 3.27 11.44
C VAL A 20 -5.78 4.55 11.74
N ASP A 21 -6.22 4.71 12.99
CA ASP A 21 -6.64 6.02 13.50
C ASP A 21 -5.40 6.90 13.73
N PHE A 22 -4.99 7.62 12.69
CA PHE A 22 -3.80 8.50 12.73
C PHE A 22 -3.93 9.64 13.73
N LEU A 23 -5.15 10.14 13.98
CA LEU A 23 -5.39 11.20 14.96
C LEU A 23 -5.17 10.66 16.39
N ALA A 24 -5.72 9.49 16.70
CA ALA A 24 -5.49 8.84 17.99
C ALA A 24 -4.03 8.44 18.18
N ALA A 25 -3.35 7.97 17.12
CA ALA A 25 -1.92 7.66 17.17
C ALA A 25 -1.09 8.89 17.54
N GLY A 26 -1.35 10.04 16.89
CA GLY A 26 -0.68 11.30 17.21
C GLY A 26 -0.94 11.78 18.64
N ARG A 27 -2.18 11.69 19.12
CA ARG A 27 -2.53 12.04 20.52
C ARG A 27 -1.82 11.17 21.56
N LEU A 28 -1.56 9.90 21.24
CA LEU A 28 -0.85 8.96 22.10
C LEU A 28 0.68 9.00 21.92
N GLY A 29 1.21 9.91 21.10
CA GLY A 29 2.64 10.01 20.81
C GLY A 29 3.21 8.82 20.02
N ARG A 30 2.38 8.16 19.20
CA ARG A 30 2.79 7.05 18.32
C ARG A 30 3.03 7.57 16.91
N LYS A 31 4.18 7.25 16.34
CA LYS A 31 4.48 7.59 14.95
C LYS A 31 3.75 6.62 14.03
N ALA A 32 2.85 7.13 13.20
CA ALA A 32 2.10 6.35 12.22
C ALA A 32 2.20 7.00 10.84
N LEU A 33 2.38 6.19 9.80
CA LEU A 33 2.48 6.65 8.40
C LEU A 33 1.70 5.73 7.46
N LEU A 34 0.96 6.34 6.54
CA LEU A 34 0.35 5.64 5.42
C LEU A 34 1.39 5.50 4.30
N ALA A 35 1.58 4.28 3.80
CA ALA A 35 2.58 3.91 2.80
C ALA A 35 1.91 3.26 1.57
N PRO A 36 1.10 3.98 0.79
CA PRO A 36 0.44 3.42 -0.38
C PRO A 36 1.42 3.34 -1.55
N GLY A 37 1.24 2.33 -2.41
CA GLY A 37 1.99 2.20 -3.67
C GLY A 37 3.48 1.94 -3.49
N LEU A 38 3.87 1.23 -2.42
CA LEU A 38 5.27 0.89 -2.18
C LEU A 38 5.96 0.25 -3.39
N PRO A 39 5.39 -0.74 -4.10
CA PRO A 39 6.08 -1.36 -5.23
C PRO A 39 6.53 -0.35 -6.29
N GLY A 40 5.64 0.55 -6.73
CA GLY A 40 5.98 1.57 -7.72
C GLY A 40 6.91 2.67 -7.20
N LYS A 41 6.92 2.95 -5.89
CA LYS A 41 7.80 3.94 -5.28
C LYS A 41 9.22 3.43 -5.03
N VAL A 42 9.37 2.17 -4.64
CA VAL A 42 10.65 1.61 -4.20
C VAL A 42 11.33 0.72 -5.24
N ALA A 43 10.57 0.09 -6.13
CA ALA A 43 11.07 -0.81 -7.17
C ALA A 43 10.25 -0.66 -8.46
N PRO A 44 10.27 0.53 -9.09
CA PRO A 44 9.41 0.84 -10.23
C PRO A 44 9.63 -0.09 -11.43
N GLU A 45 10.88 -0.48 -11.70
CA GLU A 45 11.20 -1.41 -12.79
C GLU A 45 10.60 -2.79 -12.54
N THR A 46 10.80 -3.35 -11.33
CA THR A 46 10.21 -4.64 -10.94
C THR A 46 8.68 -4.59 -10.98
N ALA A 47 8.08 -3.52 -10.46
CA ALA A 47 6.63 -3.33 -10.51
C ALA A 47 6.12 -3.27 -11.96
N GLY A 48 6.83 -2.56 -12.83
CA GLY A 48 6.54 -2.51 -14.26
C GLY A 48 6.63 -3.87 -14.94
N ASN A 49 7.68 -4.65 -14.65
CA ASN A 49 7.87 -5.99 -15.21
C ASN A 49 6.76 -6.97 -14.79
N ILE A 50 6.27 -6.88 -13.53
CA ILE A 50 5.12 -7.67 -13.07
C ILE A 50 3.87 -7.33 -13.90
N LEU A 51 3.58 -6.03 -14.11
CA LEU A 51 2.45 -5.60 -14.92
C LEU A 51 2.60 -6.01 -16.38
N ALA A 52 3.80 -5.85 -16.96
CA ALA A 52 4.10 -6.23 -18.34
C ALA A 52 3.94 -7.75 -18.58
N SER A 53 4.14 -8.56 -17.54
CA SER A 53 3.95 -10.01 -17.62
C SER A 53 2.48 -10.42 -17.47
N ALA A 54 1.72 -9.74 -16.61
CA ALA A 54 0.35 -10.13 -16.27
C ALA A 54 -0.74 -9.52 -17.19
N LEU A 55 -0.57 -8.27 -17.61
CA LEU A 55 -1.63 -7.52 -18.30
C LEU A 55 -1.86 -7.90 -19.77
N PRO A 56 -0.85 -8.21 -20.61
CA PRO A 56 -1.09 -8.41 -22.05
C PRO A 56 -2.10 -9.51 -22.37
N GLY A 57 -2.02 -10.66 -21.67
CA GLY A 57 -2.98 -11.75 -21.84
C GLY A 57 -4.41 -11.31 -21.50
N MET A 58 -4.59 -10.67 -20.34
CA MET A 58 -5.90 -10.15 -19.91
C MET A 58 -6.48 -9.13 -20.89
N ILE A 59 -5.63 -8.28 -21.48
CA ILE A 59 -6.05 -7.30 -22.49
C ILE A 59 -6.52 -8.01 -23.77
N LEU A 60 -5.78 -9.01 -24.26
CA LEU A 60 -6.17 -9.78 -25.44
C LEU A 60 -7.50 -10.52 -25.23
N ASP A 61 -7.68 -11.15 -24.07
CA ASP A 61 -8.93 -11.85 -23.72
C ASP A 61 -10.13 -10.88 -23.67
N ALA A 62 -9.94 -9.69 -23.10
CA ALA A 62 -10.97 -8.65 -23.04
C ALA A 62 -11.33 -8.09 -24.42
N LEU A 63 -10.40 -8.12 -25.38
CA LEU A 63 -10.65 -7.70 -26.77
C LEU A 63 -11.33 -8.79 -27.59
N ALA A 64 -10.99 -10.06 -27.37
CA ALA A 64 -11.57 -11.21 -28.08
C ALA A 64 -12.99 -11.57 -27.60
N SER A 65 -13.37 -11.14 -26.39
CA SER A 65 -14.72 -11.31 -25.81
C SER A 65 -15.70 -10.20 -26.19
N ARG A 66 -15.31 -9.30 -27.11
CA ARG A 66 -16.18 -8.32 -27.77
C ARG A 66 -16.58 -8.81 -29.15
#